data_AF-A0A6I4XRG4-F1
#
_entry.id   AF-A0A6I4XRG4-F1
#
_cell.length_a   1.000
_cell.length_b   1.000
_cell.length_c   1.000
_cell.angle_alpha   90.00
_cell.angle_beta   90.00
_cell.angle_gamma   90.00
#
_symmetry.space_group_name_H-M   'P 1'
#
loop_
_entity.id
_entity.type
_entity.pdbx_description
1 polymer ?
#
loop_
_entity_poly.entity_id
_entity_poly.type
_entity_poly.pdbx_seq_one_letter_code
_entity_poly.pdbx_strand_id
1 'polypeptide(L)'
;EGTLLTVTPALCQPFMKQITGNDKVAMGHTGNIGYAASGFIGKVFGNKEKSTEDIKIPKSFGFLRDSTISIMILMSIVYVILALLAGTGYVEHELSNGENAIIFSLIQAGTFTAGFVVVLQGVRMVLGEIVPAFQGIAKKLVPNSKPALDVPIIF
;
A
#
# COMPACT_ATOMS: atom_id res chain seq x y z
N GLU A 1 22.55 9.89 6.13
CA GLU A 1 21.54 8.90 5.69
C GLU A 1 21.38 7.73 6.66
N GLY A 2 22.45 7.04 7.05
CA GLY A 2 22.36 5.87 7.94
C GLY A 2 21.54 6.08 9.23
N THR A 3 21.67 7.24 9.89
CA THR A 3 20.88 7.55 11.10
C THR A 3 19.38 7.64 10.79
N LEU A 4 18.99 8.32 9.71
CA LEU A 4 17.59 8.44 9.30
C LEU A 4 17.00 7.06 8.97
N LEU A 5 17.75 6.26 8.22
CA LEU A 5 17.36 4.92 7.79
C LEU A 5 17.41 3.87 8.92
N THR A 6 17.96 4.21 10.08
CA THR A 6 17.98 3.33 11.27
C THR A 6 16.91 3.77 12.29
N VAL A 7 16.82 5.07 12.57
CA VAL A 7 15.93 5.61 13.61
C VAL A 7 14.49 5.60 13.14
N THR A 8 14.21 6.00 11.90
CA THR A 8 12.83 6.14 11.45
C THR A 8 12.09 4.81 11.30
N PRO A 9 12.69 3.69 10.84
CA PRO A 9 12.05 2.37 10.93
C PRO A 9 11.78 1.95 12.38
N ALA A 10 12.71 2.25 13.30
CA ALA A 10 12.55 1.92 14.71
C ALA A 10 11.37 2.65 15.35
N LEU A 11 11.10 3.90 14.95
CA LEU A 11 9.91 4.66 15.38
C LEU A 11 8.60 4.01 14.90
N CYS A 12 8.58 3.47 13.68
CA CYS A 12 7.44 2.74 13.14
C CYS A 12 7.26 1.34 13.75
N GLN A 13 8.31 0.75 14.30
CA GLN A 13 8.34 -0.67 14.69
C GLN A 13 7.24 -1.09 15.69
N PRO A 14 6.87 -0.30 16.71
CA PRO A 14 5.76 -0.64 17.60
C PRO A 14 4.42 -0.78 16.87
N PHE A 15 4.20 -0.02 15.80
CA PHE A 15 3.00 -0.08 14.97
C PHE A 15 3.09 -1.23 13.96
N MET A 16 4.26 -1.44 13.35
CA MET A 16 4.53 -2.60 12.48
C MET A 16 4.24 -3.93 13.17
N LYS A 17 4.64 -4.08 14.43
CA LYS A 17 4.36 -5.28 15.22
C LYS A 17 2.87 -5.53 15.43
N GLN A 18 2.09 -4.45 15.57
CA GLN A 18 0.64 -4.55 15.74
C GLN A 18 -0.06 -4.91 14.42
N ILE A 19 0.42 -4.37 13.31
CA ILE A 19 -0.17 -4.61 11.97
C ILE A 19 0.18 -6.02 11.48
N THR A 20 1.45 -6.43 11.60
CA THR A 20 1.95 -7.70 11.03
C THR A 20 1.85 -8.89 11.99
N GLY A 21 1.53 -8.65 13.27
CA GLY A 21 1.49 -9.67 14.32
C GLY A 21 2.85 -10.32 14.64
N ASN A 22 3.96 -9.80 14.11
CA ASN A 22 5.30 -10.34 14.33
C ASN A 22 6.36 -9.23 14.36
N ASP A 23 7.61 -9.59 14.69
CA ASP A 23 8.73 -8.64 14.82
C ASP A 23 9.92 -9.02 13.91
N LYS A 24 9.64 -9.68 12.78
CA LYS A 24 10.67 -10.21 11.87
C LYS A 24 11.19 -9.19 10.86
N VAL A 25 10.38 -8.17 10.54
CA VAL A 25 10.69 -7.14 9.53
C VAL A 25 10.38 -5.75 10.09
N ALA A 26 11.05 -4.74 9.55
CA ALA A 26 10.76 -3.33 9.78
C ALA A 26 10.35 -2.64 8.47
N MET A 27 9.75 -1.46 8.56
CA MET A 27 9.43 -0.63 7.39
C MET A 27 10.52 0.42 7.17
N GLY A 28 11.18 0.38 6.02
CA GLY A 28 12.22 1.32 5.60
C GLY A 28 11.76 2.20 4.45
N HIS A 29 11.07 3.31 4.76
CA HIS A 29 10.59 4.24 3.75
C HIS A 29 10.79 5.71 4.18
N THR A 30 10.92 6.62 3.21
CA THR A 30 11.15 8.06 3.48
C THR A 30 9.98 8.72 4.23
N GLY A 31 8.78 8.14 4.15
CA GLY A 31 7.57 8.58 4.85
C GLY A 31 7.45 8.15 6.32
N ASN A 32 8.43 7.43 6.89
CA ASN A 32 8.33 6.79 8.20
C ASN A 32 7.92 7.72 9.36
N ILE A 33 8.37 8.98 9.35
CA ILE A 33 7.97 9.95 10.40
C ILE A 33 6.47 10.21 10.35
N GLY A 34 5.91 10.37 9.15
CA GLY A 34 4.47 10.55 8.95
C GLY A 34 3.68 9.31 9.37
N TYR A 35 4.16 8.11 9.03
CA TYR A 35 3.53 6.85 9.44
C TYR A 35 3.54 6.67 10.96
N ALA A 36 4.66 6.97 11.62
CA ALA A 36 4.77 6.93 13.07
C ALA A 36 3.84 7.96 13.75
N ALA A 37 3.74 9.17 13.18
CA ALA A 37 2.80 10.19 13.65
C ALA A 37 1.35 9.73 13.51
N SER A 38 0.96 9.17 12.36
CA SER A 38 -0.38 8.59 12.14
C SER A 38 -0.68 7.46 13.11
N GLY A 39 0.29 6.55 13.35
CA GLY A 39 0.16 5.50 14.35
C GLY A 39 -0.03 6.04 15.76
N PHE A 40 0.68 7.11 16.12
CA PHE A 40 0.54 7.77 17.42
C PHE A 40 -0.83 8.45 17.58
N ILE A 41 -1.28 9.20 16.57
CA ILE A 41 -2.61 9.81 16.54
C ILE A 41 -3.68 8.73 16.65
N GLY A 42 -3.57 7.65 15.88
CA GLY A 42 -4.49 6.51 15.95
C GLY A 42 -4.49 5.83 17.32
N LYS A 43 -3.36 5.80 18.04
CA LYS A 43 -3.28 5.29 19.41
C LYS A 43 -4.00 6.20 20.42
N VAL A 44 -3.96 7.51 20.23
CA VAL A 44 -4.57 8.50 21.14
C VAL A 44 -6.07 8.64 20.89
N PHE A 45 -6.48 8.70 19.63
CA PHE A 45 -7.87 9.04 19.24
C PHE A 45 -8.66 7.86 18.65
N GLY A 46 -7.99 6.78 18.25
CA GLY A 46 -8.64 5.62 17.65
C GLY A 46 -9.17 4.61 18.66
N ASN A 47 -9.97 3.67 18.17
CA ASN A 47 -10.43 2.51 18.94
C ASN A 47 -10.08 1.23 18.18
N LYS A 48 -9.23 0.39 18.79
CA LYS A 48 -8.78 -0.89 18.20
C LYS A 48 -9.90 -1.91 18.01
N GLU A 49 -10.96 -1.84 18.78
CA GLU A 49 -12.14 -2.71 18.65
C GLU A 49 -12.99 -2.34 17.42
N LYS A 50 -12.75 -1.17 16.83
CA LYS A 50 -13.44 -0.68 15.64
C LYS A 50 -12.47 -0.57 14.46
N SER A 51 -11.80 -1.67 14.15
CA SER A 51 -10.95 -1.75 12.94
C SER A 51 -11.79 -1.68 11.68
N THR A 52 -11.28 -0.99 10.66
CA THR A 52 -11.88 -1.03 9.31
C THR A 52 -11.81 -2.43 8.70
N GLU A 53 -10.82 -3.23 9.08
CA GLU A 53 -10.66 -4.63 8.66
C GLU A 53 -11.79 -5.54 9.17
N ASP A 54 -12.46 -5.15 10.26
CA ASP A 54 -13.54 -5.92 10.89
C ASP A 54 -14.95 -5.49 10.43
N ILE A 55 -15.04 -4.53 9.50
CA ILE A 55 -16.33 -4.05 9.00
C ILE A 55 -17.07 -5.18 8.28
N LYS A 56 -18.25 -5.54 8.78
CA LYS A 56 -19.13 -6.54 8.18
C LYS A 56 -19.86 -5.94 6.98
N ILE A 57 -19.29 -6.13 5.80
CA ILE A 57 -19.91 -5.72 4.53
C ILE A 57 -21.10 -6.64 4.20
N PRO A 58 -22.27 -6.11 3.78
CA PRO A 58 -23.41 -6.93 3.36
C PRO A 58 -23.04 -7.90 2.25
N LYS A 59 -23.69 -9.07 2.18
CA LYS A 59 -23.38 -10.09 1.14
C LYS A 59 -23.40 -9.54 -0.28
N SER A 60 -24.31 -8.60 -0.58
CA SER A 60 -24.40 -7.93 -1.89
C SER A 60 -23.16 -7.11 -2.25
N PHE A 61 -22.44 -6.59 -1.27
CA PHE A 61 -21.21 -5.82 -1.43
C PHE A 61 -19.96 -6.66 -1.11
N GLY A 62 -20.09 -7.98 -0.98
CA GLY A 62 -18.98 -8.87 -0.60
C GLY A 62 -17.78 -8.80 -1.53
N PHE A 63 -17.97 -8.39 -2.80
CA PHE A 63 -16.90 -8.16 -3.76
C PHE A 63 -15.94 -7.04 -3.34
N LEU A 64 -16.38 -6.08 -2.50
CA LEU A 64 -15.52 -5.03 -1.93
C LEU A 64 -14.52 -5.56 -0.89
N ARG A 65 -14.59 -6.85 -0.55
CA ARG A 65 -13.56 -7.50 0.27
C ARG A 65 -12.35 -7.96 -0.56
N ASP A 66 -12.51 -8.04 -1.88
CA ASP A 66 -11.38 -8.23 -2.79
C ASP A 66 -10.71 -6.88 -3.01
N SER A 67 -9.43 -6.77 -2.62
CA SER A 67 -8.68 -5.52 -2.74
C SER A 67 -8.45 -5.12 -4.19
N THR A 68 -8.33 -6.08 -5.11
CA THR A 68 -8.17 -5.81 -6.55
C THR A 68 -9.43 -5.16 -7.10
N ILE A 69 -10.60 -5.73 -6.79
CA ILE A 69 -11.89 -5.18 -7.23
C ILE A 69 -12.12 -3.80 -6.62
N SER A 70 -11.81 -3.65 -5.33
CA SER A 70 -11.98 -2.38 -4.61
C SER A 70 -11.11 -1.27 -5.19
N ILE A 71 -9.86 -1.58 -5.50
CA ILE A 71 -8.93 -0.63 -6.14
C ILE A 71 -9.43 -0.26 -7.55
N MET A 72 -9.89 -1.24 -8.34
CA MET A 72 -10.43 -0.96 -9.67
C MET A 72 -11.61 0.00 -9.62
N ILE A 73 -12.55 -0.21 -8.69
CA ILE A 73 -13.72 0.66 -8.53
C ILE A 73 -13.28 2.05 -8.07
N LEU A 74 -12.41 2.14 -7.06
CA LEU A 74 -11.91 3.41 -6.55
C LEU A 74 -11.21 4.21 -7.65
N MET A 75 -10.30 3.57 -8.38
CA MET A 75 -9.54 4.22 -9.45
C MET A 75 -10.43 4.59 -10.64
N SER A 76 -11.47 3.80 -10.93
CA SER A 76 -12.46 4.15 -11.95
C SER A 76 -13.18 5.44 -11.59
N ILE A 77 -13.62 5.58 -10.34
CA ILE A 77 -14.26 6.82 -9.85
C ILE A 77 -13.28 8.00 -9.94
N VAL A 78 -12.05 7.82 -9.46
CA VAL A 78 -11.03 8.87 -9.47
C VAL A 78 -10.73 9.33 -10.90
N TYR A 79 -10.43 8.42 -11.82
CA TYR A 79 -10.09 8.79 -13.19
C TYR A 79 -11.26 9.41 -13.95
N VAL A 80 -12.48 8.92 -13.76
CA VAL A 80 -13.67 9.53 -14.38
C VAL A 80 -13.86 10.96 -13.88
N ILE A 81 -13.75 11.21 -12.57
CA ILE A 81 -13.84 12.57 -12.01
C ILE A 81 -12.75 13.46 -12.61
N LEU A 82 -11.50 12.99 -12.68
CA LEU A 82 -10.40 13.75 -13.24
C LEU A 82 -10.62 14.05 -14.73
N ALA A 83 -11.11 13.10 -15.51
CA ALA A 83 -11.42 13.30 -16.93
C ALA A 83 -12.55 14.33 -17.15
N LEU A 84 -13.57 14.32 -16.28
CA LEU A 84 -14.63 15.32 -16.32
C LEU A 84 -14.12 16.72 -15.95
N LEU A 85 -13.28 16.83 -14.92
CA LEU A 85 -12.71 18.10 -14.47
C LEU A 85 -11.70 18.68 -15.46
N ALA A 86 -10.90 17.83 -16.12
CA ALA A 86 -10.00 18.24 -17.19
C ALA A 86 -10.77 18.67 -18.46
N GLY A 87 -12.03 18.25 -18.59
CA GLY A 87 -12.86 18.44 -19.77
C GLY A 87 -12.73 17.25 -20.72
N THR A 88 -13.87 16.64 -21.07
CA THR A 88 -13.88 15.43 -21.90
C THR A 88 -13.26 15.64 -23.27
N GLY A 89 -13.45 16.82 -23.88
CA GLY A 89 -12.83 17.16 -25.16
C GLY A 89 -11.30 17.23 -25.07
N TYR A 90 -10.74 17.74 -23.97
CA TYR A 90 -9.29 17.73 -23.76
C TYR A 90 -8.75 16.31 -23.66
N VAL A 91 -9.42 15.45 -22.88
CA VAL A 91 -9.04 14.03 -22.77
C VAL A 91 -9.12 13.34 -24.13
N GLU A 92 -10.21 13.57 -24.87
CA GLU A 92 -10.45 12.99 -26.18
C GLU A 92 -9.41 13.40 -27.23
N HIS A 93 -9.03 14.68 -27.27
CA HIS A 93 -8.10 15.18 -28.27
C HIS A 93 -6.63 14.98 -27.92
N GLU A 94 -6.27 15.11 -26.64
CA GLU A 94 -4.86 15.19 -26.22
C GLU A 94 -4.35 13.93 -25.51
N LEU A 95 -5.23 13.10 -24.92
CA LEU A 95 -4.82 12.00 -24.04
C LEU A 95 -5.25 10.61 -24.54
N SER A 96 -6.44 10.50 -25.14
CA SER A 96 -7.05 9.22 -25.49
C SER A 96 -6.98 8.89 -26.99
N ASN A 97 -6.35 9.73 -27.80
CA ASN A 97 -6.27 9.57 -29.26
C ASN A 97 -7.65 9.48 -29.94
N GLY A 98 -8.63 10.23 -29.45
CA GLY A 98 -10.00 10.29 -29.99
C GLY A 98 -10.97 9.28 -29.36
N GLU A 99 -10.55 8.47 -28.40
CA GLU A 99 -11.46 7.59 -27.66
C GLU A 99 -12.28 8.36 -26.62
N ASN A 100 -13.53 7.94 -26.39
CA ASN A 100 -14.40 8.55 -25.39
C ASN A 100 -13.73 8.67 -24.01
N ALA A 101 -13.82 9.85 -23.41
CA ALA A 101 -13.12 10.17 -22.16
C ALA A 101 -13.47 9.23 -20.99
N ILE A 102 -14.72 8.75 -20.89
CA ILE A 102 -15.13 7.82 -19.84
C ILE A 102 -14.55 6.43 -20.09
N ILE A 103 -14.62 5.93 -21.32
CA ILE A 103 -14.04 4.62 -21.68
C ILE A 103 -12.54 4.63 -21.41
N PHE A 104 -11.84 5.68 -21.87
CA PHE A 104 -10.42 5.86 -21.62
C PHE A 104 -10.11 5.84 -20.11
N SER A 105 -10.89 6.55 -19.30
CA SER A 105 -10.73 6.58 -17.84
C SER A 105 -10.87 5.20 -17.19
N LEU A 106 -11.83 4.40 -17.65
CA LEU A 106 -12.03 3.02 -17.16
C LEU A 106 -10.88 2.10 -17.58
N ILE A 107 -10.35 2.26 -18.79
CA ILE A 107 -9.14 1.55 -19.25
C ILE A 107 -7.95 1.92 -18.35
N GLN A 108 -7.73 3.21 -18.09
CA GLN A 108 -6.65 3.67 -17.20
C GLN A 108 -6.80 3.12 -15.77
N ALA A 109 -8.02 3.06 -15.24
CA ALA A 109 -8.30 2.43 -13.95
C ALA A 109 -7.95 0.93 -13.94
N GLY A 110 -8.31 0.21 -15.00
CA GLY A 110 -7.96 -1.19 -15.19
C GLY A 110 -6.45 -1.40 -15.29
N THR A 111 -5.76 -0.60 -16.11
CA THR A 111 -4.30 -0.63 -16.28
C THR A 111 -3.57 -0.36 -14.97
N PHE A 112 -4.01 0.65 -14.20
CA PHE A 112 -3.46 0.93 -12.88
C PHE A 112 -3.63 -0.27 -11.94
N THR A 113 -4.84 -0.84 -11.90
CA THR A 113 -5.14 -1.98 -11.03
C THR A 113 -4.29 -3.19 -11.40
N ALA A 114 -4.16 -3.50 -12.69
CA ALA A 114 -3.30 -4.58 -13.17
C ALA A 114 -1.83 -4.35 -12.79
N GLY A 115 -1.31 -3.14 -12.99
CA GLY A 115 0.04 -2.77 -12.57
C GLY A 115 0.25 -2.92 -11.07
N PHE A 116 -0.72 -2.49 -10.26
CA PHE A 116 -0.69 -2.66 -8.80
C PHE A 116 -0.65 -4.13 -8.38
N VAL A 117 -1.46 -4.99 -9.00
CA VAL A 117 -1.43 -6.44 -8.75
C VAL A 117 -0.08 -7.03 -9.11
N VAL A 118 0.50 -6.67 -10.26
CA VAL A 118 1.83 -7.16 -10.67
C VAL A 118 2.89 -6.75 -9.64
N VAL A 119 2.85 -5.50 -9.17
CA VAL A 119 3.77 -5.02 -8.12
C VAL A 119 3.61 -5.81 -6.83
N LEU A 120 2.38 -6.03 -6.34
CA LEU A 120 2.16 -6.81 -5.11
C LEU A 120 2.62 -8.26 -5.23
N GLN A 121 2.39 -8.90 -6.38
CA GLN A 121 2.87 -10.27 -6.61
C GLN A 121 4.41 -10.32 -6.64
N GLY A 122 5.04 -9.34 -7.29
CA GLY A 122 6.50 -9.20 -7.30
C GLY A 122 7.08 -8.99 -5.91
N VAL A 123 6.48 -8.09 -5.12
CA VAL A 123 6.88 -7.86 -3.72
C VAL A 123 6.81 -9.15 -2.92
N ARG A 124 5.67 -9.86 -2.95
CA ARG A 124 5.50 -11.10 -2.17
C ARG A 124 6.53 -12.17 -2.53
N MET A 125 6.82 -12.31 -3.83
CA MET A 125 7.87 -13.21 -4.30
C MET A 125 9.25 -12.83 -3.73
N VAL A 126 9.63 -11.56 -3.83
CA VAL A 126 10.93 -11.07 -3.33
C VAL A 126 11.04 -11.19 -1.82
N LEU A 127 9.97 -10.91 -1.06
CA LEU A 127 9.96 -11.05 0.40
C LEU A 127 10.16 -12.49 0.85
N GLY A 128 9.62 -13.45 0.10
CA GLY A 128 9.78 -14.89 0.36
C GLY A 128 11.25 -15.32 0.41
N GLU A 129 12.10 -14.70 -0.40
CA GLU A 129 13.53 -15.02 -0.49
C GLU A 129 14.41 -14.11 0.38
N ILE A 130 14.12 -12.81 0.39
CA ILE A 130 14.95 -11.82 1.09
C ILE A 130 14.86 -11.98 2.61
N VAL A 131 13.66 -12.24 3.16
CA VAL A 131 13.50 -12.34 4.63
C VAL A 131 14.33 -13.49 5.22
N PRO A 132 14.28 -14.73 4.68
CA PRO A 132 15.17 -15.81 5.14
C PRO A 132 16.66 -15.51 4.91
N ALA A 133 17.03 -14.92 3.78
CA ALA A 133 18.42 -14.57 3.49
C ALA A 133 19.00 -13.60 4.53
N PHE A 134 18.23 -12.58 4.92
CA PHE A 134 18.64 -11.64 5.97
C PHE A 134 18.70 -12.26 7.37
N GLN A 135 17.87 -13.26 7.67
CA GLN A 135 18.02 -14.01 8.93
C GLN A 135 19.36 -14.74 9.03
N GLY A 136 19.91 -15.22 7.90
CA GLY A 136 21.26 -15.79 7.84
C GLY A 136 22.35 -14.78 8.20
N ILE A 137 22.24 -13.56 7.66
CA ILE A 137 23.15 -12.44 7.96
C ILE A 137 23.03 -12.03 9.44
N ALA A 138 21.80 -11.88 9.93
CA ALA A 138 21.52 -11.46 11.31
C ALA A 138 22.12 -12.42 12.33
N LYS A 139 22.13 -13.74 12.06
CA LYS A 139 22.73 -14.74 12.96
C LYS A 139 24.26 -14.63 13.08
N LYS A 140 24.95 -14.09 12.07
CA LYS A 140 26.43 -14.12 11.99
C LYS A 140 27.09 -12.76 12.18
N LEU A 141 26.49 -11.68 11.65
CA LEU A 141 27.14 -10.36 11.60
C LEU A 141 26.50 -9.34 12.55
N VAL A 142 25.18 -9.27 12.60
CA VAL A 142 24.45 -8.30 13.43
C VAL A 142 23.29 -8.99 14.15
N PRO A 143 23.55 -9.59 15.32
CA PRO A 143 22.53 -10.28 16.10
C PRO A 143 21.33 -9.39 16.39
N ASN A 144 20.12 -9.94 16.26
CA ASN A 144 18.85 -9.26 16.47
C ASN A 144 18.52 -8.11 15.48
N SER A 145 19.31 -7.94 14.42
CA SER A 145 18.94 -7.01 13.34
C SER A 145 17.68 -7.47 12.62
N LYS A 146 16.92 -6.50 12.13
CA LYS A 146 15.69 -6.71 11.35
C LYS A 146 15.85 -6.01 10.01
N PRO A 147 15.61 -6.70 8.88
CA PRO A 147 15.62 -6.03 7.59
C PRO A 147 14.48 -5.01 7.55
N ALA A 148 14.82 -3.77 7.20
CA ALA A 148 13.85 -2.74 6.90
C ALA A 148 13.51 -2.80 5.40
N LEU A 149 12.25 -3.05 5.09
CA LEU A 149 11.76 -3.31 3.73
C LEU A 149 10.72 -2.26 3.34
N ASP A 150 10.43 -2.13 2.05
CA ASP A 150 9.56 -1.09 1.52
C ASP A 150 8.10 -1.26 1.98
N VAL A 151 7.30 -0.20 1.91
CA VAL A 151 5.91 -0.11 2.41
C VAL A 151 5.00 -1.27 1.99
N PRO A 152 5.09 -1.83 0.76
CA PRO A 152 4.21 -2.92 0.34
C PRO A 152 4.23 -4.19 1.20
N ILE A 153 5.19 -4.35 2.13
CA ILE A 153 5.19 -5.45 3.10
C ILE A 153 3.97 -5.49 4.03
N ILE A 154 3.21 -4.40 4.14
CA ILE A 154 2.00 -4.30 4.98
C ILE A 154 0.70 -4.12 4.18
N PHE A 155 0.74 -4.32 2.86
CA PHE A 155 -0.43 -4.23 1.98
C PHE A 155 -0.99 -5.61 1.59
#